data_AF-R9SLY5-F1
#
_entry.id   AF-R9SLY5-F1
#
_cell.length_a   1.000
_cell.length_b   1.000
_cell.length_c   1.000
_cell.angle_alpha   90.00
_cell.angle_beta   90.00
_cell.angle_gamma   90.00
#
_symmetry.space_group_name_H-M   'P 1'
#
loop_
_entity.id
_entity.type
_entity.pdbx_description
1 polymer ?
#
loop_
_entity_poly.entity_id
_entity_poly.type
_entity_poly.pdbx_seq_one_letter_code
_entity_poly.pdbx_strand_id
1 'polypeptide(L)'
;MVKRNMVLLDIDYITEDEKPVIRLLGREVEGENPKRIIALDYIFQPYFYIEPKDIDQCLKDLEVYETEDIEIVDKKDFQIPKKFIKITFSHPQEVPKYRDEIKGLDSVVDIREHDIPFYRRYLMDNDVIPMSVIEIEGDILDSHKSVTSSYENLEIVKLNHPPKNLDQSFTDFNILSFDLEVYNPRGLPNSDIDEIIMIGVTSNFGIRKVLSTKDKVEDTDESFVMRLDSEKQMIEEFVRIVKENQVDIIVGYNSDNFDFPYLKDRAGMYGIELDLGMDGSSLKFIKRGFTDAASFKGLVHVDLYLVMRRYMSLDRYTLERVYLELFGEEKKDVPGEIIWKYWDSDNRYLDELFDYSLDDVVSTLMIAEQTLPLNLELTRIVGQPFFDITRMTTGQQAEWYLVKEAYKINEIIPNKPSAGDASRIHDQNEGGFVKEPVPGLHENLVQFDFRSLYPSIIISKNICPDVLVKGSNPLDNTDSSLSDEERYYVCPEHNHKFLKEPKGFIPSVIGNILSERLRIKKIMKESNDPTEKKMLNIQQLAIKRLINTMYGVYGYSKFRWYSFECAQAITAWGREYILYTIENAKKYGFYAIYADTDGFYAEYRGDSSDDGDSL
;
A
#
# COMPACT_ATOMS: atom_id res chain seq x y z
N MET A 1 5.05 2.42 -35.73
CA MET A 1 5.82 1.66 -34.73
C MET A 1 6.83 2.56 -34.02
N VAL A 2 6.70 2.63 -32.70
CA VAL A 2 7.60 3.33 -31.79
C VAL A 2 7.94 2.44 -30.61
N LYS A 3 9.11 2.70 -30.05
CA LYS A 3 9.59 2.07 -28.84
C LYS A 3 9.92 3.16 -27.83
N ARG A 4 9.40 3.05 -26.61
CA ARG A 4 9.54 4.07 -25.56
C ARG A 4 9.84 3.43 -24.21
N ASN A 5 10.63 4.12 -23.41
CA ASN A 5 10.78 3.83 -21.99
C ASN A 5 9.93 4.84 -21.23
N MET A 6 8.96 4.36 -20.47
CA MET A 6 8.07 5.21 -19.68
C MET A 6 8.05 4.77 -18.22
N VAL A 7 7.87 5.72 -17.31
CA VAL A 7 7.48 5.41 -15.94
C VAL A 7 5.96 5.19 -15.89
N LEU A 8 5.53 4.06 -15.33
CA LEU A 8 4.11 3.76 -15.16
C LEU A 8 3.54 4.47 -13.93
N LEU A 9 2.70 5.49 -14.12
CA LEU A 9 2.10 6.25 -13.01
C LEU A 9 0.77 5.63 -12.54
N ASP A 10 -0.06 5.19 -13.48
CA ASP A 10 -1.39 4.67 -13.21
C ASP A 10 -1.78 3.58 -14.22
N ILE A 11 -2.72 2.73 -13.84
CA ILE A 11 -3.26 1.66 -14.69
C ILE A 11 -4.76 1.51 -14.46
N ASP A 12 -5.51 1.36 -15.54
CA ASP A 12 -6.89 0.92 -15.48
C ASP A 12 -7.29 0.10 -16.72
N TYR A 13 -8.59 -0.08 -16.92
CA TYR A 13 -9.14 -0.61 -18.16
C TYR A 13 -10.41 0.13 -18.54
N ILE A 14 -10.71 0.11 -19.83
CA ILE A 14 -11.96 0.59 -20.41
C ILE A 14 -12.59 -0.52 -21.26
N THR A 15 -13.84 -0.31 -21.66
CA THR A 15 -14.51 -1.15 -22.65
C THR A 15 -14.58 -0.39 -23.97
N GLU A 16 -14.04 -0.97 -25.04
CA GLU A 16 -14.15 -0.47 -26.40
C GLU A 16 -14.65 -1.59 -27.32
N ASP A 17 -15.72 -1.31 -28.07
CA ASP A 17 -16.35 -2.28 -28.99
C ASP A 17 -16.55 -3.66 -28.33
N GLU A 18 -17.12 -3.65 -27.11
CA GLU A 18 -17.39 -4.80 -26.23
C GLU A 18 -16.15 -5.54 -25.69
N LYS A 19 -14.94 -5.09 -26.04
CA LYS A 19 -13.68 -5.69 -25.57
C LYS A 19 -13.02 -4.85 -24.48
N PRO A 20 -12.35 -5.49 -23.50
CA PRO A 20 -11.55 -4.78 -22.53
C PRO A 20 -10.26 -4.27 -23.16
N VAL A 21 -9.87 -3.05 -22.79
CA VAL A 21 -8.58 -2.46 -23.17
C VAL A 21 -7.88 -1.99 -21.90
N ILE A 22 -6.72 -2.56 -21.59
CA ILE A 22 -5.88 -2.09 -20.49
C ILE A 22 -5.24 -0.77 -20.92
N ARG A 23 -5.27 0.23 -20.03
CA ARG A 23 -4.57 1.50 -20.24
C ARG A 23 -3.44 1.64 -19.23
N LEU A 24 -2.24 1.87 -19.73
CA LEU A 24 -1.07 2.21 -18.94
C LEU A 24 -0.81 3.70 -19.12
N LEU A 25 -0.94 4.47 -18.04
CA LEU A 25 -0.80 5.92 -18.06
C LEU A 25 0.51 6.29 -17.38
N GLY A 26 1.32 7.09 -18.06
CA GLY A 26 2.60 7.51 -17.53
C GLY A 26 3.28 8.53 -18.40
N ARG A 27 4.61 8.63 -18.29
CA ARG A 27 5.39 9.54 -19.12
C ARG A 27 6.76 8.98 -19.46
N GLU A 28 7.34 9.51 -20.51
CA GLU A 28 8.71 9.21 -20.91
C GLU A 28 9.71 9.52 -19.78
N VAL A 29 10.73 8.66 -19.64
CA VAL A 29 11.75 8.78 -18.58
C VAL A 29 12.76 9.88 -18.90
N GLU A 30 13.07 10.09 -20.17
CA GLU A 30 14.14 10.99 -20.63
C GLU A 30 13.59 12.04 -21.61
N GLY A 31 14.22 13.21 -21.65
CA GLY A 31 13.89 14.32 -22.56
C GLY A 31 13.70 15.66 -21.84
N GLU A 32 13.98 16.77 -22.52
CA GLU A 32 13.78 18.13 -21.97
C GLU A 32 12.30 18.45 -21.72
N ASN A 33 11.39 17.74 -22.38
CA ASN A 33 9.94 17.83 -22.21
C ASN A 33 9.31 16.44 -22.41
N PRO A 34 9.34 15.57 -21.38
CA PRO A 34 8.95 14.17 -21.52
C PRO A 34 7.49 14.06 -21.94
N LYS A 35 7.21 13.22 -22.93
CA LYS A 35 5.83 13.02 -23.40
C LYS A 35 5.01 12.31 -22.35
N ARG A 36 3.78 12.77 -22.12
CA ARG A 36 2.75 11.96 -21.47
C ARG A 36 2.35 10.83 -22.42
N ILE A 37 2.18 9.62 -21.92
CA ILE A 37 1.91 8.44 -22.72
C ILE A 37 0.71 7.70 -22.14
N ILE A 38 -0.27 7.41 -23.00
CA ILE A 38 -1.33 6.43 -22.73
C ILE A 38 -1.08 5.24 -23.66
N ALA A 39 -0.63 4.13 -23.10
CA ALA A 39 -0.45 2.89 -23.85
C ALA A 39 -1.68 1.99 -23.69
N LEU A 40 -2.18 1.45 -24.80
CA LEU A 40 -3.41 0.68 -24.90
C LEU A 40 -3.10 -0.77 -25.26
N ASP A 41 -3.45 -1.70 -24.40
CA ASP A 41 -3.28 -3.14 -24.62
C ASP A 41 -4.64 -3.83 -24.81
N TYR A 42 -4.84 -4.38 -26.01
CA TYR A 42 -6.05 -5.10 -26.43
C TYR A 42 -5.91 -6.63 -26.33
N ILE A 43 -4.73 -7.12 -25.95
CA ILE A 43 -4.35 -8.53 -26.03
C ILE A 43 -4.77 -9.27 -24.76
N PHE A 44 -4.72 -8.58 -23.62
CA PHE A 44 -4.95 -9.21 -22.32
C PHE A 44 -6.41 -9.59 -22.10
N GLN A 45 -6.66 -10.84 -21.69
CA GLN A 45 -8.00 -11.38 -21.46
C GLN A 45 -8.19 -11.79 -19.99
N PRO A 46 -9.40 -11.59 -19.43
CA PRO A 46 -9.72 -12.00 -18.07
C PRO A 46 -9.89 -13.53 -17.97
N TYR A 47 -9.43 -14.12 -16.88
CA TYR A 47 -9.62 -15.53 -16.60
C TYR A 47 -9.71 -15.82 -15.10
N PHE A 48 -10.20 -17.01 -14.75
CA PHE A 48 -10.04 -17.59 -13.42
C PHE A 48 -9.83 -19.11 -13.54
N TYR A 49 -9.54 -19.77 -12.41
CA TYR A 49 -9.26 -21.20 -12.39
C TYR A 49 -10.40 -21.98 -11.73
N ILE A 50 -10.61 -23.20 -12.19
CA ILE A 50 -11.63 -24.13 -11.70
C ILE A 50 -10.90 -25.37 -11.19
N GLU A 51 -11.22 -25.81 -9.98
CA GLU A 51 -10.81 -27.09 -9.41
C GLU A 51 -11.88 -28.14 -9.79
N PRO A 52 -11.61 -29.06 -10.74
CA PRO A 52 -12.61 -30.02 -11.18
C PRO A 52 -12.65 -31.24 -10.25
N LYS A 53 -13.84 -31.81 -10.05
CA LYS A 53 -14.01 -33.16 -9.48
C LYS A 53 -13.63 -34.23 -10.51
N ASP A 54 -14.05 -34.00 -11.75
CA ASP A 54 -13.76 -34.80 -12.93
C ASP A 54 -13.51 -33.83 -14.10
N ILE A 55 -12.33 -33.91 -14.71
CA ILE A 55 -11.91 -32.95 -15.74
C ILE A 55 -12.82 -33.08 -16.97
N ASP A 56 -13.09 -34.30 -17.43
CA ASP A 56 -13.82 -34.53 -18.68
C ASP A 56 -15.28 -34.09 -18.56
N GLN A 57 -15.91 -34.36 -17.41
CA GLN A 57 -17.27 -33.89 -17.15
C GLN A 57 -17.31 -32.37 -16.97
N CYS A 58 -16.35 -31.79 -16.25
CA CYS A 58 -16.28 -30.34 -16.07
C CYS A 58 -16.12 -29.62 -17.42
N LEU A 59 -15.28 -30.13 -18.32
CA LEU A 59 -15.12 -29.55 -19.66
C LEU A 59 -16.44 -29.57 -20.45
N LYS A 60 -17.20 -30.67 -20.40
CA LYS A 60 -18.54 -30.75 -21.04
C LYS A 60 -19.53 -29.75 -20.45
N ASP A 61 -19.55 -29.62 -19.13
CA ASP A 61 -20.44 -28.68 -18.45
C ASP A 61 -20.09 -27.23 -18.77
N LEU A 62 -18.83 -26.94 -19.12
CA LEU A 62 -18.36 -25.61 -19.49
C LEU A 62 -18.67 -25.22 -20.96
N GLU A 63 -19.00 -26.17 -21.85
CA GLU A 63 -19.29 -25.90 -23.27
C GLU A 63 -20.49 -24.96 -23.49
N VAL A 64 -21.37 -24.82 -22.50
CA VAL A 64 -22.56 -23.96 -22.58
C VAL A 64 -22.28 -22.48 -22.32
N TYR A 65 -21.09 -22.16 -21.79
CA TYR A 65 -20.71 -20.79 -21.47
C TYR A 65 -19.98 -20.14 -22.64
N GLU A 66 -20.23 -18.85 -22.82
CA GLU A 66 -19.51 -18.04 -23.80
C GLU A 66 -18.11 -17.73 -23.25
N THR A 67 -17.10 -18.38 -23.82
CA THR A 67 -15.70 -18.31 -23.39
C THR A 67 -14.78 -18.16 -24.60
N GLU A 68 -13.65 -17.49 -24.40
CA GLU A 68 -12.61 -17.34 -25.43
C GLU A 68 -11.70 -18.57 -25.51
N ASP A 69 -11.34 -19.13 -24.35
CA ASP A 69 -10.43 -20.27 -24.27
C ASP A 69 -10.65 -21.07 -22.98
N ILE A 70 -10.40 -22.38 -23.06
CA ILE A 70 -10.45 -23.31 -21.93
C ILE A 70 -9.22 -24.21 -22.00
N GLU A 71 -8.30 -24.06 -21.04
CA GLU A 71 -7.06 -24.84 -20.98
C GLU A 71 -6.92 -25.60 -19.67
N ILE A 72 -6.37 -26.82 -19.72
CA ILE A 72 -5.98 -27.57 -18.52
C ILE A 72 -4.55 -27.14 -18.14
N VAL A 73 -4.37 -26.72 -16.90
CA VAL A 73 -3.09 -26.24 -16.38
C VAL A 73 -2.68 -27.02 -15.13
N ASP A 74 -1.38 -27.25 -14.98
CA ASP A 74 -0.79 -27.78 -13.75
C ASP A 74 -0.41 -26.62 -12.82
N LYS A 75 -0.97 -26.62 -11.61
CA LYS A 75 -0.69 -25.65 -10.55
C LYS A 75 -0.35 -26.39 -9.26
N LYS A 76 0.18 -25.67 -8.28
CA LYS A 76 0.30 -26.17 -6.91
C LYS A 76 -0.81 -25.58 -6.05
N ASP A 77 -1.43 -26.40 -5.21
CA ASP A 77 -2.40 -25.98 -4.20
C ASP A 77 -1.92 -26.45 -2.83
N PHE A 78 -1.42 -25.51 -2.04
CA PHE A 78 -0.67 -25.78 -0.81
C PHE A 78 0.48 -26.77 -1.06
N GLN A 79 1.31 -26.46 -2.05
CA GLN A 79 2.46 -27.23 -2.55
C GLN A 79 2.12 -28.55 -3.26
N ILE A 80 0.86 -28.98 -3.23
CA ILE A 80 0.44 -30.23 -3.86
C ILE A 80 0.15 -29.98 -5.34
N PRO A 81 0.86 -30.64 -6.29
CA PRO A 81 0.54 -30.51 -7.70
C PRO A 81 -0.88 -31.00 -7.99
N LYS A 82 -1.67 -30.14 -8.64
CA LYS A 82 -3.05 -30.41 -9.04
C LYS A 82 -3.30 -29.84 -10.44
N LYS A 83 -4.25 -30.47 -11.14
CA LYS A 83 -4.77 -29.96 -12.41
C LYS A 83 -5.94 -29.03 -12.15
N PHE A 84 -5.91 -27.88 -12.80
CA PHE A 84 -7.01 -26.93 -12.83
C PHE A 84 -7.44 -26.69 -14.28
N ILE A 85 -8.67 -26.24 -14.46
CA ILE A 85 -9.14 -25.71 -15.74
C ILE A 85 -9.06 -24.19 -15.65
N LYS A 86 -8.31 -23.54 -16.53
CA LYS A 86 -8.33 -22.08 -16.68
C LYS A 86 -9.34 -21.74 -17.75
N ILE A 87 -10.29 -20.89 -17.38
CA ILE A 87 -11.37 -20.43 -18.25
C ILE A 87 -11.16 -18.95 -18.54
N THR A 88 -11.07 -18.60 -19.82
CA THR A 88 -10.82 -17.24 -20.31
C THR A 88 -12.08 -16.66 -20.92
N PHE A 89 -12.39 -15.42 -20.57
CA PHE A 89 -13.61 -14.71 -21.00
C PHE A 89 -13.28 -13.56 -21.94
N SER A 90 -14.30 -13.11 -22.67
CA SER A 90 -14.14 -11.99 -23.60
C SER A 90 -14.02 -10.67 -22.86
N HIS A 91 -14.71 -10.53 -21.71
CA HIS A 91 -14.79 -9.28 -20.97
C HIS A 91 -14.79 -9.47 -19.43
N PRO A 92 -14.14 -8.59 -18.62
CA PRO A 92 -14.02 -8.76 -17.17
C PRO A 92 -15.35 -8.77 -16.41
N GLN A 93 -16.39 -8.16 -16.98
CA GLN A 93 -17.74 -8.17 -16.40
C GLN A 93 -18.42 -9.55 -16.49
N GLU A 94 -17.93 -10.44 -17.34
CA GLU A 94 -18.44 -11.81 -17.46
C GLU A 94 -17.97 -12.69 -16.30
N VAL A 95 -16.82 -12.39 -15.69
CA VAL A 95 -16.32 -13.16 -14.54
C VAL A 95 -17.31 -13.15 -13.37
N PRO A 96 -17.81 -11.99 -12.87
CA PRO A 96 -18.87 -11.99 -11.86
C PRO A 96 -20.18 -12.65 -12.31
N LYS A 97 -20.51 -12.59 -13.61
CA LYS A 97 -21.74 -13.17 -14.18
C LYS A 97 -21.71 -14.69 -14.09
N TYR A 98 -20.62 -15.32 -14.53
CA TYR A 98 -20.56 -16.77 -14.67
C TYR A 98 -19.94 -17.49 -13.47
N ARG A 99 -19.12 -16.81 -12.65
CA ARG A 99 -18.39 -17.50 -11.56
C ARG A 99 -19.31 -18.22 -10.57
N ASP A 100 -20.46 -17.62 -10.22
CA ASP A 100 -21.35 -18.20 -9.21
C ASP A 100 -22.15 -19.37 -9.80
N GLU A 101 -22.50 -19.30 -11.09
CA GLU A 101 -23.12 -20.39 -11.85
C GLU A 101 -22.15 -21.57 -11.99
N ILE A 102 -20.92 -21.31 -12.42
CA ILE A 102 -19.87 -22.33 -12.59
C ILE A 102 -19.51 -22.96 -11.25
N LYS A 103 -19.41 -22.17 -10.18
CA LYS A 103 -19.18 -22.69 -8.83
C LYS A 103 -20.29 -23.64 -8.36
N GLY A 104 -21.51 -23.46 -8.85
CA GLY A 104 -22.67 -24.29 -8.54
C GLY A 104 -22.73 -25.62 -9.29
N LEU A 105 -21.85 -25.86 -10.27
CA LEU A 105 -21.85 -27.10 -11.06
C LEU A 105 -21.40 -28.30 -10.22
N ASP A 106 -22.09 -29.43 -10.39
CA ASP A 106 -21.76 -30.66 -9.67
C ASP A 106 -20.36 -31.19 -9.99
N SER A 107 -19.82 -30.89 -11.17
CA SER A 107 -18.47 -31.26 -11.62
C SER A 107 -17.36 -30.37 -11.05
N VAL A 108 -17.70 -29.27 -10.36
CA VAL A 108 -16.75 -28.31 -9.79
C VAL A 108 -16.59 -28.53 -8.29
N VAL A 109 -15.35 -28.56 -7.80
CA VAL A 109 -15.01 -28.55 -6.36
C VAL A 109 -15.05 -27.12 -5.84
N ASP A 110 -14.32 -26.24 -6.50
CA ASP A 110 -14.27 -24.81 -6.18
C ASP A 110 -13.74 -24.03 -7.39
N ILE A 111 -13.86 -22.70 -7.33
CA ILE A 111 -13.25 -21.76 -8.26
C ILE A 111 -12.18 -20.97 -7.53
N ARG A 112 -11.11 -20.57 -8.22
CA ARG A 112 -9.94 -19.90 -7.64
C ARG A 112 -9.62 -18.63 -8.41
N GLU A 113 -9.16 -17.63 -7.67
CA GLU A 113 -8.66 -16.35 -8.19
C GLU A 113 -9.66 -15.52 -9.03
N HIS A 114 -10.95 -15.82 -8.92
CA HIS A 114 -12.04 -15.09 -9.57
C HIS A 114 -12.27 -13.68 -9.01
N ASP A 115 -11.60 -13.32 -7.91
CA ASP A 115 -11.73 -12.06 -7.19
C ASP A 115 -10.52 -11.13 -7.38
N ILE A 116 -9.58 -11.51 -8.26
CA ILE A 116 -8.44 -10.67 -8.62
C ILE A 116 -8.89 -9.64 -9.67
N PRO A 117 -8.84 -8.33 -9.38
CA PRO A 117 -9.22 -7.30 -10.32
C PRO A 117 -8.39 -7.37 -11.61
N PHE A 118 -9.03 -7.12 -12.74
CA PHE A 118 -8.45 -7.28 -14.08
C PHE A 118 -7.12 -6.54 -14.28
N TYR A 119 -7.02 -5.28 -13.84
CA TYR A 119 -5.78 -4.51 -13.93
C TYR A 119 -4.66 -5.06 -13.02
N ARG A 120 -5.01 -5.63 -11.86
CA ARG A 120 -4.01 -6.23 -10.95
C ARG A 120 -3.51 -7.57 -11.48
N ARG A 121 -4.40 -8.31 -12.14
CA ARG A 121 -4.04 -9.49 -12.91
C ARG A 121 -3.03 -9.12 -13.99
N TYR A 122 -3.33 -8.09 -14.79
CA TYR A 122 -2.42 -7.61 -15.83
C TYR A 122 -1.02 -7.29 -15.31
N LEU A 123 -0.93 -6.57 -14.18
CA LEU A 123 0.35 -6.24 -13.54
C LEU A 123 1.14 -7.51 -13.17
N MET A 124 0.46 -8.49 -12.59
CA MET A 124 1.07 -9.71 -12.11
C MET A 124 1.52 -10.64 -13.26
N ASP A 125 0.67 -10.81 -14.26
CA ASP A 125 0.90 -11.72 -15.38
C ASP A 125 2.04 -11.26 -16.29
N ASN A 126 2.18 -9.94 -16.47
CA ASN A 126 3.19 -9.33 -17.33
C ASN A 126 4.41 -8.77 -16.57
N ASP A 127 4.50 -9.06 -15.26
CA ASP A 127 5.55 -8.53 -14.36
C ASP A 127 5.73 -7.00 -14.44
N VAL A 128 4.62 -6.29 -14.59
CA VAL A 128 4.60 -4.82 -14.69
C VAL A 128 4.52 -4.24 -13.29
N ILE A 129 5.50 -3.41 -12.94
CA ILE A 129 5.61 -2.80 -11.62
C ILE A 129 5.23 -1.32 -11.72
N PRO A 130 4.18 -0.86 -11.01
CA PRO A 130 3.85 0.56 -10.95
C PRO A 130 5.00 1.41 -10.38
N MET A 131 5.08 2.67 -10.78
CA MET A 131 6.14 3.63 -10.43
C MET A 131 7.55 3.19 -10.83
N SER A 132 7.67 2.26 -11.77
CA SER A 132 8.94 1.77 -12.32
C SER A 132 8.98 1.97 -13.82
N VAL A 133 10.18 1.88 -14.40
CA VAL A 133 10.36 2.04 -15.85
C VAL A 133 9.94 0.76 -16.57
N ILE A 134 9.06 0.94 -17.55
CA ILE A 134 8.65 -0.10 -18.50
C ILE A 134 8.99 0.32 -19.92
N GLU A 135 9.35 -0.66 -20.73
CA GLU A 135 9.52 -0.53 -22.17
C GLU A 135 8.22 -0.91 -22.87
N ILE A 136 7.70 0.00 -23.70
CA ILE A 136 6.54 -0.23 -24.55
C ILE A 136 6.94 -0.21 -26.02
N GLU A 137 6.25 -1.02 -26.83
CA GLU A 137 6.40 -1.03 -28.28
C GLU A 137 5.02 -1.15 -28.94
N GLY A 138 4.76 -0.29 -29.91
CA GLY A 138 3.45 -0.19 -30.49
C GLY A 138 3.32 0.86 -31.59
N ASP A 139 2.10 1.05 -32.06
CA ASP A 139 1.78 2.05 -33.09
C ASP A 139 1.17 3.30 -32.46
N ILE A 140 1.66 4.46 -32.87
CA ILE A 140 1.08 5.74 -32.45
C ILE A 140 -0.29 5.88 -33.09
N LEU A 141 -1.27 6.27 -32.27
CA LEU A 141 -2.60 6.65 -32.71
C LEU A 141 -2.73 8.17 -32.71
N ASP A 142 -3.31 8.73 -33.77
CA ASP A 142 -3.60 10.17 -33.84
C ASP A 142 -4.68 10.60 -32.83
N SER A 143 -5.60 9.69 -32.50
CA SER A 143 -6.67 9.92 -31.53
C SER A 143 -7.23 8.60 -31.00
N HIS A 144 -7.95 8.67 -29.88
CA HIS A 144 -8.67 7.53 -29.31
C HIS A 144 -9.97 7.99 -28.64
N LYS A 145 -11.07 7.24 -28.77
CA LYS A 145 -12.41 7.66 -28.29
C LYS A 145 -12.46 7.93 -26.78
N SER A 146 -11.60 7.25 -26.00
CA SER A 146 -11.52 7.41 -24.55
C SER A 146 -10.62 8.56 -24.09
N VAL A 147 -10.04 9.33 -25.01
CA VAL A 147 -9.10 10.40 -24.72
C VAL A 147 -9.63 11.70 -25.32
N THR A 148 -10.03 12.63 -24.46
CA THR A 148 -10.48 13.99 -24.81
C THR A 148 -9.53 15.06 -24.27
N SER A 149 -8.32 14.63 -23.93
CA SER A 149 -7.30 15.40 -23.22
C SER A 149 -6.90 16.69 -23.91
N SER A 150 -6.72 17.76 -23.12
CA SER A 150 -6.17 19.04 -23.58
C SER A 150 -4.65 19.14 -23.39
N TYR A 151 -3.98 18.07 -22.93
CA TYR A 151 -2.53 18.08 -22.73
C TYR A 151 -1.81 18.13 -24.09
N GLU A 152 -0.96 19.15 -24.29
CA GLU A 152 -0.27 19.39 -25.57
C GLU A 152 0.77 18.30 -25.92
N ASN A 153 1.31 17.59 -24.94
CA ASN A 153 2.41 16.63 -25.09
C ASN A 153 1.99 15.16 -24.90
N LEU A 154 0.73 14.81 -25.19
CA LEU A 154 0.20 13.45 -25.03
C LEU A 154 0.41 12.58 -26.29
N GLU A 155 0.99 11.40 -26.12
CA GLU A 155 1.13 10.36 -27.14
C GLU A 155 0.27 9.15 -26.77
N ILE A 156 -0.54 8.66 -27.72
CA ILE A 156 -1.35 7.45 -27.54
C ILE A 156 -0.69 6.32 -28.32
N VAL A 157 -0.40 5.21 -27.64
CA VAL A 157 0.33 4.07 -28.24
C VAL A 157 -0.52 2.81 -28.14
N LYS A 158 -0.91 2.22 -29.26
CA LYS A 158 -1.50 0.88 -29.29
C LYS A 158 -0.39 -0.16 -29.21
N LEU A 159 -0.38 -0.96 -28.15
CA LEU A 159 0.66 -1.96 -27.93
C LEU A 159 0.52 -3.14 -28.89
N ASN A 160 1.67 -3.61 -29.39
CA ASN A 160 1.76 -4.81 -30.22
C ASN A 160 2.04 -6.07 -29.38
N HIS A 161 2.57 -5.88 -28.17
CA HIS A 161 2.80 -6.92 -27.17
C HIS A 161 2.75 -6.28 -25.78
N PRO A 162 2.58 -7.08 -24.72
CA PRO A 162 2.67 -6.58 -23.36
C PRO A 162 3.97 -5.81 -23.10
N PRO A 163 3.96 -4.80 -22.21
CA PRO A 163 5.12 -4.03 -21.84
C PRO A 163 6.17 -4.92 -21.17
N LYS A 164 7.43 -4.51 -21.27
CA LYS A 164 8.55 -5.19 -20.61
C LYS A 164 9.04 -4.37 -19.44
N ASN A 165 9.11 -4.97 -18.25
CA ASN A 165 9.75 -4.37 -17.10
C ASN A 165 11.28 -4.29 -17.28
N LEU A 166 11.86 -3.13 -17.03
CA LEU A 166 13.31 -2.90 -17.13
C LEU A 166 14.05 -3.01 -15.79
N ASP A 167 13.35 -3.31 -14.69
CA ASP A 167 13.89 -3.39 -13.32
C ASP A 167 14.67 -2.14 -12.89
N GLN A 168 14.26 -0.98 -13.42
CA GLN A 168 14.86 0.31 -13.13
C GLN A 168 13.92 1.13 -12.24
N SER A 169 14.43 1.58 -11.10
CA SER A 169 13.75 2.53 -10.23
C SER A 169 13.72 3.91 -10.88
N PHE A 170 12.57 4.57 -10.81
CA PHE A 170 12.42 5.98 -11.17
C PHE A 170 12.13 6.79 -9.90
N THR A 171 12.81 7.93 -9.73
CA THR A 171 12.69 8.76 -8.52
C THR A 171 12.45 10.24 -8.82
N ASP A 172 12.57 10.64 -10.09
CA ASP A 172 12.50 12.04 -10.51
C ASP A 172 11.07 12.44 -10.88
N PHE A 173 10.18 12.43 -9.88
CA PHE A 173 8.76 12.75 -10.06
C PHE A 173 8.48 14.23 -9.85
N ASN A 174 7.60 14.82 -10.67
CA ASN A 174 7.06 16.16 -10.46
C ASN A 174 5.96 16.09 -9.39
N ILE A 175 6.26 16.60 -8.19
CA ILE A 175 5.37 16.57 -7.03
C ILE A 175 4.86 17.98 -6.75
N LEU A 176 3.53 18.15 -6.76
CA LEU A 176 2.86 19.40 -6.39
C LEU A 176 2.07 19.19 -5.09
N SER A 177 2.29 20.04 -4.11
CA SER A 177 1.45 20.18 -2.92
C SER A 177 0.47 21.34 -3.08
N PHE A 178 -0.75 21.16 -2.59
CA PHE A 178 -1.75 22.23 -2.55
C PHE A 178 -2.61 22.16 -1.28
N ASP A 179 -3.22 23.28 -0.94
CA ASP A 179 -4.12 23.46 0.21
C ASP A 179 -5.09 24.63 -0.06
N LEU A 180 -6.27 24.61 0.57
CA LEU A 180 -7.32 25.61 0.40
C LEU A 180 -7.61 26.39 1.69
N GLU A 181 -7.70 27.72 1.57
CA GLU A 181 -8.32 28.57 2.59
C GLU A 181 -9.69 29.06 2.11
N VAL A 182 -10.66 29.05 3.02
CA VAL A 182 -12.08 29.32 2.71
C VAL A 182 -12.67 30.41 3.59
N TYR A 183 -13.50 31.29 3.00
CA TYR A 183 -14.20 32.36 3.70
C TYR A 183 -15.35 31.85 4.57
N ASN A 184 -15.10 31.62 5.87
CA ASN A 184 -16.03 30.90 6.76
C ASN A 184 -16.61 31.73 7.95
N PRO A 185 -17.24 32.90 7.72
CA PRO A 185 -17.75 33.76 8.81
C PRO A 185 -18.89 33.15 9.64
N ARG A 186 -19.47 32.04 9.16
CA ARG A 186 -20.61 31.33 9.78
C ARG A 186 -20.20 30.09 10.56
N GLY A 187 -18.90 29.82 10.69
CA GLY A 187 -18.36 28.66 11.42
C GLY A 187 -17.80 27.61 10.47
N LEU A 188 -18.37 26.40 10.47
CA LEU A 188 -17.92 25.32 9.58
C LEU A 188 -18.13 25.74 8.11
N PRO A 189 -17.09 25.62 7.24
CA PRO A 189 -17.19 25.97 5.83
C PRO A 189 -18.31 25.23 5.09
N ASN A 190 -19.02 25.95 4.21
CA ASN A 190 -20.04 25.37 3.32
C ASN A 190 -19.79 25.79 1.86
N SER A 191 -19.45 24.82 1.01
CA SER A 191 -19.14 25.02 -0.41
C SER A 191 -20.26 25.67 -1.21
N ASP A 192 -21.51 25.63 -0.75
CA ASP A 192 -22.62 26.31 -1.42
C ASP A 192 -22.52 27.84 -1.38
N ILE A 193 -21.82 28.39 -0.40
CA ILE A 193 -21.96 29.80 0.00
C ILE A 193 -20.67 30.48 0.45
N ASP A 194 -19.68 29.70 0.90
CA ASP A 194 -18.40 30.18 1.41
C ASP A 194 -17.34 29.99 0.31
N GLU A 195 -16.80 31.10 -0.21
CA GLU A 195 -15.85 31.11 -1.33
C GLU A 195 -14.47 30.62 -0.92
N ILE A 196 -13.75 29.96 -1.83
CA ILE A 196 -12.30 29.77 -1.68
C ILE A 196 -11.65 31.15 -1.80
N ILE A 197 -10.84 31.52 -0.81
CA ILE A 197 -10.13 32.80 -0.76
C ILE A 197 -8.66 32.68 -1.10
N MET A 198 -8.06 31.51 -0.85
CA MET A 198 -6.68 31.21 -1.24
C MET A 198 -6.54 29.77 -1.72
N ILE A 199 -5.67 29.56 -2.71
CA ILE A 199 -5.15 28.24 -3.08
C ILE A 199 -3.63 28.29 -2.94
N GLY A 200 -3.09 27.66 -1.90
CA GLY A 200 -1.66 27.48 -1.76
C GLY A 200 -1.17 26.44 -2.76
N VAL A 201 -0.02 26.68 -3.40
CA VAL A 201 0.65 25.70 -4.26
C VAL A 201 2.17 25.75 -4.10
N THR A 202 2.80 24.60 -3.92
CA THR A 202 4.25 24.49 -3.97
C THR A 202 4.71 23.17 -4.58
N SER A 203 5.91 23.13 -5.16
CA SER A 203 6.43 21.92 -5.80
C SER A 203 7.92 21.70 -5.57
N ASN A 204 8.35 20.46 -5.77
CA ASN A 204 9.78 20.10 -5.81
C ASN A 204 10.49 20.57 -7.10
N PHE A 205 9.75 21.16 -8.04
CA PHE A 205 10.27 21.74 -9.29
C PHE A 205 10.18 23.28 -9.33
N GLY A 206 10.04 23.93 -8.18
CA GLY A 206 10.24 25.37 -8.02
C GLY A 206 8.98 26.24 -7.99
N ILE A 207 7.78 25.66 -7.97
CA ILE A 207 6.56 26.43 -7.71
C ILE A 207 6.49 26.76 -6.22
N ARG A 208 6.17 28.02 -5.91
CA ARG A 208 5.92 28.49 -4.55
C ARG A 208 5.01 29.72 -4.62
N LYS A 209 3.69 29.51 -4.60
CA LYS A 209 2.70 30.57 -4.80
C LYS A 209 1.48 30.40 -3.90
N VAL A 210 0.82 31.51 -3.60
CA VAL A 210 -0.56 31.53 -3.07
C VAL A 210 -1.43 32.26 -4.08
N LEU A 211 -2.40 31.57 -4.68
CA LEU A 211 -3.39 32.17 -5.57
C LEU A 211 -4.45 32.85 -4.71
N SER A 212 -4.77 34.12 -4.97
CA SER A 212 -5.68 34.90 -4.11
C SER A 212 -6.37 36.03 -4.87
N THR A 213 -7.53 36.48 -4.39
CA THR A 213 -8.20 37.69 -4.92
C THR A 213 -7.70 39.00 -4.30
N LYS A 214 -7.01 38.89 -3.15
CA LYS A 214 -6.30 39.99 -2.48
C LYS A 214 -4.79 39.82 -2.63
N ASP A 215 -4.06 40.90 -2.39
CA ASP A 215 -2.59 40.90 -2.34
C ASP A 215 -2.12 41.24 -0.93
N LYS A 216 -0.82 41.04 -0.67
CA LYS A 216 -0.19 41.52 0.56
C LYS A 216 -0.34 43.03 0.70
N VAL A 217 -0.52 43.47 1.95
CA VAL A 217 -0.59 44.89 2.30
C VAL A 217 0.80 45.50 2.32
N GLU A 218 1.78 44.76 2.83
CA GLU A 218 3.19 45.12 2.72
C GLU A 218 3.73 44.71 1.33
N ASP A 219 4.06 45.72 0.51
CA ASP A 219 4.62 45.53 -0.82
C ASP A 219 6.05 44.98 -0.72
N THR A 220 6.26 43.78 -1.24
CA THR A 220 7.58 43.16 -1.38
C THR A 220 7.82 42.85 -2.85
N ASP A 221 8.97 43.28 -3.38
CA ASP A 221 9.38 43.10 -4.79
C ASP A 221 9.39 41.63 -5.28
N GLU A 222 9.24 40.66 -4.36
CA GLU A 222 9.16 39.21 -4.62
C GLU A 222 7.97 38.55 -3.88
N SER A 223 6.76 39.10 -4.00
CA SER A 223 5.57 38.49 -3.39
C SER A 223 5.28 37.11 -4.01
N PHE A 224 5.13 36.09 -3.15
CA PHE A 224 4.66 34.76 -3.55
C PHE A 224 3.14 34.74 -3.80
N VAL A 225 2.44 35.84 -3.55
CA VAL A 225 0.99 35.94 -3.78
C VAL A 225 0.75 36.27 -5.25
N MET A 226 -0.02 35.43 -5.93
CA MET A 226 -0.51 35.68 -7.27
C MET A 226 -1.95 36.19 -7.17
N ARG A 227 -2.09 37.51 -7.32
CA ARG A 227 -3.41 38.15 -7.33
C ARG A 227 -4.17 37.85 -8.62
N LEU A 228 -5.42 37.41 -8.48
CA LEU A 228 -6.37 37.10 -9.54
C LEU A 228 -7.69 37.86 -9.30
N ASP A 229 -8.53 38.00 -10.31
CA ASP A 229 -9.72 38.87 -10.20
C ASP A 229 -10.91 38.20 -9.49
N SER A 230 -10.93 36.87 -9.41
CA SER A 230 -12.08 36.12 -8.88
C SER A 230 -11.68 34.69 -8.47
N GLU A 231 -12.50 34.05 -7.63
CA GLU A 231 -12.38 32.62 -7.29
C GLU A 231 -12.35 31.74 -8.56
N LYS A 232 -13.18 32.07 -9.55
CA LYS A 232 -13.18 31.39 -10.85
C LYS A 232 -11.78 31.36 -11.48
N GLN A 233 -11.12 32.51 -11.54
CA GLN A 233 -9.75 32.60 -12.09
C GLN A 233 -8.73 31.86 -11.22
N MET A 234 -8.90 31.82 -9.90
CA MET A 234 -8.02 31.02 -9.02
C MET A 234 -8.10 29.52 -9.33
N ILE A 235 -9.32 29.00 -9.53
CA ILE A 235 -9.54 27.60 -9.88
C ILE A 235 -8.99 27.30 -11.29
N GLU A 236 -9.24 28.18 -12.27
CA GLU A 236 -8.68 28.04 -13.62
C GLU A 236 -7.14 28.06 -13.61
N GLU A 237 -6.55 28.94 -12.81
CA GLU A 237 -5.09 29.04 -12.66
C GLU A 237 -4.50 27.81 -11.98
N PHE A 238 -5.15 27.28 -10.93
CA PHE A 238 -4.74 26.02 -10.32
C PHE A 238 -4.73 24.87 -11.33
N VAL A 239 -5.80 24.73 -12.12
CA VAL A 239 -5.89 23.71 -13.18
C VAL A 239 -4.77 23.90 -14.22
N ARG A 240 -4.51 25.15 -14.63
CA ARG A 240 -3.43 25.49 -15.55
C ARG A 240 -2.07 25.09 -14.99
N ILE A 241 -1.76 25.44 -13.74
CA ILE A 241 -0.50 25.11 -13.06
C ILE A 241 -0.27 23.59 -13.08
N VAL A 242 -1.27 22.78 -12.73
CA VAL A 242 -1.13 21.32 -12.71
C VAL A 242 -0.83 20.76 -14.11
N LYS A 243 -1.54 21.26 -15.13
CA LYS A 243 -1.41 20.76 -16.51
C LYS A 243 -0.09 21.17 -17.16
N GLU A 244 0.25 22.46 -17.14
CA GLU A 244 1.43 23.03 -17.80
C GLU A 244 2.74 22.48 -17.20
N ASN A 245 2.75 22.18 -15.90
CA ASN A 245 3.94 21.67 -15.21
C ASN A 245 4.02 20.14 -15.18
N GLN A 246 3.14 19.44 -15.89
CA GLN A 246 3.17 17.98 -16.03
C GLN A 246 3.32 17.26 -14.68
N VAL A 247 2.47 17.62 -13.72
CA VAL A 247 2.50 17.01 -12.39
C VAL A 247 2.26 15.50 -12.48
N ASP A 248 3.12 14.73 -11.84
CA ASP A 248 3.02 13.27 -11.74
C ASP A 248 2.23 12.87 -10.49
N ILE A 249 2.55 13.53 -9.37
CA ILE A 249 1.99 13.26 -8.05
C ILE A 249 1.46 14.57 -7.47
N ILE A 250 0.19 14.59 -7.08
CA ILE A 250 -0.40 15.69 -6.32
C ILE A 250 -0.61 15.24 -4.87
N VAL A 251 -0.16 16.06 -3.92
CA VAL A 251 -0.27 15.81 -2.48
C VAL A 251 -1.06 16.89 -1.79
N GLY A 252 -1.75 16.51 -0.73
CA GLY A 252 -2.44 17.41 0.19
C GLY A 252 -2.52 16.76 1.57
N TYR A 253 -3.06 17.48 2.56
CA TYR A 253 -3.24 16.96 3.91
C TYR A 253 -4.73 16.97 4.27
N ASN A 254 -5.36 15.79 4.34
CA ASN A 254 -6.82 15.62 4.45
C ASN A 254 -7.59 16.06 3.17
N SER A 255 -6.89 16.06 2.04
CA SER A 255 -7.40 16.44 0.72
C SER A 255 -8.46 15.50 0.14
N ASP A 256 -8.51 14.24 0.58
CA ASP A 256 -9.60 13.32 0.19
C ASP A 256 -10.95 13.77 0.79
N ASN A 257 -10.95 14.35 2.00
CA ASN A 257 -12.17 14.66 2.75
C ASN A 257 -12.58 16.13 2.69
N PHE A 258 -11.65 17.06 2.45
CA PHE A 258 -11.94 18.49 2.44
C PHE A 258 -11.60 19.14 1.09
N ASP A 259 -10.32 19.24 0.73
CA ASP A 259 -9.89 20.11 -0.38
C ASP A 259 -10.50 19.74 -1.73
N PHE A 260 -10.37 18.47 -2.16
CA PHE A 260 -10.92 18.06 -3.45
C PHE A 260 -12.46 18.09 -3.50
N PRO A 261 -13.20 17.62 -2.47
CA PRO A 261 -14.65 17.81 -2.42
C PRO A 261 -15.05 19.28 -2.54
N TYR A 262 -14.42 20.16 -1.75
CA TYR A 262 -14.73 21.59 -1.73
C TYR A 262 -14.41 22.25 -3.08
N LEU A 263 -13.22 22.00 -3.62
CA LEU A 263 -12.78 22.50 -4.92
C LEU A 263 -13.73 22.06 -6.04
N LYS A 264 -14.20 20.81 -6.01
CA LYS A 264 -15.13 20.29 -7.01
C LYS A 264 -16.47 21.02 -6.99
N ASP A 265 -17.03 21.21 -5.80
CA ASP A 265 -18.32 21.90 -5.63
C ASP A 265 -18.22 23.35 -6.14
N ARG A 266 -17.19 24.08 -5.70
CA ARG A 266 -16.92 25.47 -6.11
C ARG A 266 -16.63 25.59 -7.61
N ALA A 267 -15.80 24.71 -8.17
CA ALA A 267 -15.53 24.66 -9.62
C ALA A 267 -16.83 24.43 -10.41
N GLY A 268 -17.69 23.54 -9.93
CA GLY A 268 -19.00 23.25 -10.52
C GLY A 268 -19.93 24.47 -10.59
N MET A 269 -19.89 25.36 -9.60
CA MET A 269 -20.67 26.61 -9.61
C MET A 269 -20.29 27.55 -10.74
N TYR A 270 -19.02 27.52 -11.17
CA TYR A 270 -18.51 28.33 -12.26
C TYR A 270 -18.49 27.61 -13.62
N GLY A 271 -18.99 26.37 -13.67
CA GLY A 271 -18.94 25.53 -14.86
C GLY A 271 -17.53 25.10 -15.26
N ILE A 272 -16.60 25.04 -14.30
CA ILE A 272 -15.23 24.55 -14.50
C ILE A 272 -15.21 23.05 -14.25
N GLU A 273 -14.74 22.28 -15.23
CA GLU A 273 -14.43 20.87 -15.02
C GLU A 273 -12.98 20.73 -14.53
N LEU A 274 -12.78 19.97 -13.44
CA LEU A 274 -11.44 19.65 -12.94
C LEU A 274 -10.81 18.50 -13.74
N ASP A 275 -10.63 18.70 -15.04
CA ASP A 275 -10.16 17.75 -16.05
C ASP A 275 -8.63 17.50 -16.00
N LEU A 276 -8.14 17.22 -14.79
CA LEU A 276 -6.71 16.98 -14.53
C LEU A 276 -6.23 15.60 -14.98
N GLY A 277 -7.14 14.67 -15.30
CA GLY A 277 -6.79 13.35 -15.81
C GLY A 277 -6.06 13.44 -17.15
N MET A 278 -5.06 12.59 -17.34
CA MET A 278 -4.28 12.48 -18.58
C MET A 278 -5.14 12.19 -19.81
N ASP A 279 -6.25 11.47 -19.63
CA ASP A 279 -7.23 11.17 -20.67
C ASP A 279 -8.27 12.30 -20.89
N GLY A 280 -8.15 13.41 -20.15
CA GLY A 280 -9.14 14.50 -20.12
C GLY A 280 -10.29 14.26 -19.15
N SER A 281 -10.26 13.19 -18.36
CA SER A 281 -11.30 12.94 -17.36
C SER A 281 -11.21 13.89 -16.16
N SER A 282 -12.38 14.27 -15.65
CA SER A 282 -12.51 15.08 -14.43
C SER A 282 -12.32 14.24 -13.16
N LEU A 283 -12.10 14.93 -12.04
CA LEU A 283 -12.01 14.36 -10.68
C LEU A 283 -13.16 13.38 -10.38
N LYS A 284 -12.79 12.16 -10.00
CA LYS A 284 -13.72 11.14 -9.49
C LYS A 284 -13.46 10.83 -8.03
N PHE A 285 -14.53 10.50 -7.30
CA PHE A 285 -14.43 9.95 -5.96
C PHE A 285 -14.65 8.45 -6.02
N ILE A 286 -13.64 7.70 -5.58
CA ILE A 286 -13.67 6.23 -5.55
C ILE A 286 -13.77 5.80 -4.09
N LYS A 287 -14.74 4.94 -3.79
CA LYS A 287 -14.92 4.41 -2.44
C LYS A 287 -13.74 3.51 -2.03
N ARG A 288 -13.12 3.82 -0.90
CA ARG A 288 -12.01 3.05 -0.29
C ARG A 288 -12.32 2.75 1.17
N GLY A 289 -13.01 1.63 1.39
CA GLY A 289 -13.51 1.29 2.72
C GLY A 289 -14.68 2.17 3.12
N PHE A 290 -14.51 2.98 4.18
CA PHE A 290 -15.53 3.90 4.69
C PHE A 290 -15.35 5.34 4.20
N THR A 291 -14.26 5.65 3.51
CA THR A 291 -13.95 6.99 3.00
C THR A 291 -13.97 7.00 1.48
N ASP A 292 -14.30 8.15 0.90
CA ASP A 292 -14.11 8.40 -0.52
C ASP A 292 -12.68 8.90 -0.76
N ALA A 293 -12.14 8.60 -1.93
CA ALA A 293 -10.81 9.03 -2.33
C ALA A 293 -10.86 9.77 -3.66
N ALA A 294 -10.30 10.99 -3.68
CA ALA A 294 -10.16 11.79 -4.88
C ALA A 294 -9.16 11.13 -5.83
N SER A 295 -9.58 10.89 -7.07
CA SER A 295 -8.81 10.14 -8.06
C SER A 295 -8.89 10.80 -9.44
N PHE A 296 -7.73 10.87 -10.07
CA PHE A 296 -7.51 11.30 -11.46
C PHE A 296 -6.85 10.16 -12.23
N LYS A 297 -7.07 10.11 -13.54
CA LYS A 297 -6.41 9.13 -14.41
C LYS A 297 -5.02 9.62 -14.77
N GLY A 298 -3.98 8.87 -14.39
CA GLY A 298 -2.60 9.21 -14.72
C GLY A 298 -1.98 10.40 -13.96
N LEU A 299 -2.73 11.01 -13.03
CA LEU A 299 -2.20 11.94 -12.02
C LEU A 299 -2.40 11.28 -10.65
N VAL A 300 -1.31 10.93 -9.98
CA VAL A 300 -1.40 10.16 -8.74
C VAL A 300 -1.67 11.09 -7.56
N HIS A 301 -2.86 11.00 -6.97
CA HIS A 301 -3.19 11.72 -5.74
C HIS A 301 -2.76 10.94 -4.49
N VAL A 302 -2.03 11.60 -3.58
CA VAL A 302 -1.69 11.08 -2.25
C VAL A 302 -2.17 12.04 -1.15
N ASP A 303 -3.15 11.61 -0.36
CA ASP A 303 -3.52 12.29 0.88
C ASP A 303 -2.57 11.86 2.01
N LEU A 304 -1.74 12.79 2.48
CA LEU A 304 -0.73 12.52 3.50
C LEU A 304 -1.34 12.22 4.87
N TYR A 305 -2.56 12.67 5.18
CA TYR A 305 -3.21 12.39 6.46
C TYR A 305 -3.33 10.87 6.68
N LEU A 306 -3.76 10.11 5.67
CA LEU A 306 -3.88 8.65 5.72
C LEU A 306 -2.54 7.92 5.75
N VAL A 307 -1.50 8.52 5.17
CA VAL A 307 -0.14 8.00 5.21
C VAL A 307 0.41 8.17 6.63
N MET A 308 0.24 9.35 7.22
CA MET A 308 0.80 9.66 8.54
C MET A 308 0.12 8.89 9.67
N ARG A 309 -1.20 8.72 9.61
CA ARG A 309 -1.95 7.85 10.54
C ARG A 309 -1.50 6.40 10.56
N ARG A 310 -0.83 5.93 9.51
CA ARG A 310 -0.28 4.57 9.44
C ARG A 310 1.11 4.48 10.04
N TYR A 311 1.85 5.59 10.04
CA TYR A 311 3.28 5.60 10.34
C TYR A 311 3.62 6.15 11.70
N MET A 312 2.68 6.87 12.31
CA MET A 312 2.85 7.49 13.60
C MET A 312 1.70 7.10 14.52
N SER A 313 1.98 7.11 15.82
CA SER A 313 0.98 6.97 16.87
C SER A 313 0.92 8.28 17.64
N LEU A 314 0.09 9.21 17.16
CA LEU A 314 -0.10 10.53 17.74
C LEU A 314 -1.48 10.62 18.41
N ASP A 315 -1.58 11.52 19.39
CA ASP A 315 -2.84 11.90 20.03
C ASP A 315 -3.76 12.64 19.06
N ARG A 316 -3.17 13.48 18.19
CA ARG A 316 -3.83 14.19 17.10
C ARG A 316 -2.96 14.14 15.85
N TYR A 317 -3.60 14.13 14.69
CA TYR A 317 -2.94 14.10 13.38
C TYR A 317 -3.27 15.38 12.60
N THR A 318 -3.10 16.53 13.24
CA THR A 318 -3.12 17.81 12.50
C THR A 318 -1.77 17.98 11.80
N LEU A 319 -1.73 18.85 10.79
CA LEU A 319 -0.52 19.11 10.02
C LEU A 319 0.60 19.61 10.93
N GLU A 320 0.31 20.53 11.84
CA GLU A 320 1.26 21.11 12.81
C GLU A 320 1.83 20.03 13.73
N ARG A 321 0.97 19.14 14.26
CA ARG A 321 1.42 18.09 15.20
C ARG A 321 2.33 17.08 14.51
N VAL A 322 2.00 16.71 13.27
CA VAL A 322 2.82 15.81 12.45
C VAL A 322 4.14 16.49 12.05
N TYR A 323 4.09 17.75 11.65
CA TYR A 323 5.27 18.52 11.27
C TYR A 323 6.25 18.63 12.44
N LEU A 324 5.76 18.96 13.63
CA LEU A 324 6.55 18.99 14.86
C LEU A 324 7.19 17.64 15.17
N GLU A 325 6.46 16.54 15.01
CA GLU A 325 7.01 15.19 15.26
C GLU A 325 8.12 14.82 14.27
N LEU A 326 7.98 15.22 13.00
CA LEU A 326 8.93 14.87 11.95
C LEU A 326 10.18 15.74 11.95
N PHE A 327 10.04 17.04 12.22
CA PHE A 327 11.11 18.03 12.01
C PHE A 327 11.58 18.69 13.30
N GLY A 328 10.85 18.53 14.42
CA GLY A 328 11.19 19.18 15.69
C GLY A 328 10.95 20.69 15.69
N GLU A 329 10.20 21.21 14.72
CA GLU A 329 9.91 22.62 14.54
C GLU A 329 8.41 22.88 14.71
N GLU A 330 8.06 23.97 15.40
CA GLU A 330 6.67 24.40 15.55
C GLU A 330 6.25 25.22 14.32
N LYS A 331 5.14 24.83 13.69
CA LYS A 331 4.48 25.62 12.66
C LYS A 331 3.60 26.69 13.32
N LYS A 332 3.56 27.90 12.74
CA LYS A 332 2.57 28.90 13.13
C LYS A 332 1.17 28.43 12.70
N ASP A 333 0.23 28.52 13.63
CA ASP A 333 -1.15 28.10 13.44
C ASP A 333 -2.09 29.31 13.45
N VAL A 334 -3.01 29.37 12.49
CA VAL A 334 -4.12 30.31 12.47
C VAL A 334 -5.38 29.51 12.75
N PRO A 335 -6.09 29.77 13.88
CA PRO A 335 -7.28 28.99 14.20
C PRO A 335 -8.32 29.07 13.08
N GLY A 336 -8.75 27.91 12.58
CA GLY A 336 -9.65 27.85 11.42
C GLY A 336 -10.96 28.63 11.58
N GLU A 337 -11.45 28.84 12.81
CA GLU A 337 -12.67 29.61 13.11
C GLU A 337 -12.55 31.12 12.87
N ILE A 338 -11.33 31.65 12.72
CA ILE A 338 -11.06 33.08 12.57
C ILE A 338 -10.36 33.45 11.26
N ILE A 339 -10.18 32.51 10.33
CA ILE A 339 -9.59 32.75 8.99
C ILE A 339 -10.28 33.95 8.31
N TRP A 340 -11.62 33.98 8.29
CA TRP A 340 -12.37 35.09 7.70
C TRP A 340 -12.07 36.46 8.32
N LYS A 341 -11.71 36.53 9.61
CA LYS A 341 -11.34 37.80 10.27
C LYS A 341 -9.97 38.30 9.82
N TYR A 342 -9.04 37.38 9.57
CA TYR A 342 -7.73 37.70 9.03
C TYR A 342 -7.88 38.21 7.60
N TRP A 343 -8.71 37.52 6.82
CA TRP A 343 -9.07 37.90 5.46
C TRP A 343 -9.69 39.30 5.35
N ASP A 344 -10.65 39.64 6.23
CA ASP A 344 -11.36 40.93 6.22
C ASP A 344 -10.57 42.07 6.88
N SER A 345 -9.36 41.80 7.37
CA SER A 345 -8.60 42.76 8.17
C SER A 345 -7.94 43.88 7.36
N ASP A 346 -7.62 43.62 6.08
CA ASP A 346 -6.88 44.48 5.15
C ASP A 346 -5.65 45.16 5.81
N ASN A 347 -4.95 44.43 6.68
CA ASN A 347 -3.74 44.86 7.37
C ASN A 347 -2.78 43.66 7.57
N ARG A 348 -1.77 43.80 8.44
CA ARG A 348 -0.79 42.75 8.74
C ARG A 348 -1.37 41.34 9.02
N TYR A 349 -2.60 41.24 9.54
CA TYR A 349 -3.24 39.93 9.77
C TYR A 349 -3.60 39.23 8.45
N LEU A 350 -3.91 39.97 7.39
CA LEU A 350 -4.06 39.40 6.04
C LEU A 350 -2.71 38.85 5.54
N ASP A 351 -1.61 39.58 5.77
CA ASP A 351 -0.26 39.12 5.40
C ASP A 351 0.16 37.87 6.18
N GLU A 352 -0.17 37.80 7.48
CA GLU A 352 0.01 36.59 8.30
C GLU A 352 -0.78 35.38 7.75
N LEU A 353 -1.99 35.60 7.21
CA LEU A 353 -2.78 34.53 6.60
C LEU A 353 -2.15 34.02 5.28
N PHE A 354 -1.58 34.93 4.48
CA PHE A 354 -0.82 34.53 3.28
C PHE A 354 0.41 33.70 3.62
N ASP A 355 1.17 34.09 4.65
CA ASP A 355 2.32 33.33 5.13
C ASP A 355 1.87 31.96 5.67
N TYR A 356 0.76 31.91 6.41
CA TYR A 356 0.18 30.67 6.92
C TYR A 356 -0.19 29.69 5.79
N SER A 357 -0.98 30.13 4.79
CA SER A 357 -1.38 29.30 3.64
C SER A 357 -0.18 28.76 2.86
N LEU A 358 0.87 29.57 2.71
CA LEU A 358 2.10 29.13 2.08
C LEU A 358 2.87 28.11 2.92
N ASP A 359 2.98 28.36 4.23
CA ASP A 359 3.66 27.46 5.16
C ASP A 359 2.96 26.09 5.22
N ASP A 360 1.64 26.01 5.07
CA ASP A 360 0.90 24.74 5.01
C ASP A 360 1.29 23.89 3.80
N VAL A 361 1.32 24.47 2.60
CA VAL A 361 1.73 23.72 1.41
C VAL A 361 3.21 23.37 1.40
N VAL A 362 4.08 24.25 1.94
CA VAL A 362 5.50 23.96 2.11
C VAL A 362 5.71 22.81 3.10
N SER A 363 5.04 22.85 4.24
CA SER A 363 5.09 21.79 5.25
C SER A 363 4.60 20.45 4.69
N THR A 364 3.49 20.49 3.95
CA THR A 364 2.91 19.31 3.28
C THR A 364 3.87 18.71 2.25
N LEU A 365 4.54 19.53 1.44
CA LEU A 365 5.57 19.06 0.51
C LEU A 365 6.77 18.44 1.25
N MET A 366 7.26 19.06 2.32
CA MET A 366 8.36 18.52 3.12
C MET A 366 8.01 17.14 3.71
N ILE A 367 6.77 16.97 4.20
CA ILE A 367 6.27 15.67 4.67
C ILE A 367 6.23 14.66 3.52
N ALA A 368 5.79 15.07 2.33
CA ALA A 368 5.79 14.21 1.14
C ALA A 368 7.21 13.74 0.80
N GLU A 369 8.18 14.65 0.71
CA GLU A 369 9.58 14.31 0.39
C GLU A 369 10.22 13.36 1.40
N GLN A 370 9.82 13.46 2.68
CA GLN A 370 10.28 12.57 3.74
C GLN A 370 9.61 11.19 3.70
N THR A 371 8.36 11.08 3.25
CA THR A 371 7.53 9.87 3.43
C THR A 371 7.22 9.11 2.15
N LEU A 372 7.08 9.78 1.00
CA LEU A 372 6.77 9.14 -0.28
C LEU A 372 7.85 8.14 -0.73
N PRO A 373 9.17 8.36 -0.55
CA PRO A 373 10.18 7.41 -1.00
C PRO A 373 9.96 5.99 -0.42
N LEU A 374 9.54 5.91 0.85
CA LEU A 374 9.21 4.64 1.49
C LEU A 374 7.95 3.98 0.89
N ASN A 375 6.93 4.78 0.58
CA ASN A 375 5.71 4.27 -0.04
C ASN A 375 5.96 3.82 -1.49
N LEU A 376 6.78 4.54 -2.25
CA LEU A 376 7.16 4.18 -3.61
C LEU A 376 7.90 2.84 -3.62
N GLU A 377 8.79 2.63 -2.67
CA GLU A 377 9.48 1.36 -2.53
C GLU A 377 8.54 0.21 -2.13
N LEU A 378 7.56 0.48 -1.24
CA LEU A 378 6.49 -0.48 -0.94
C LEU A 378 5.66 -0.80 -2.19
N THR A 379 5.36 0.18 -3.05
CA THR A 379 4.71 -0.04 -4.34
C THR A 379 5.49 -1.00 -5.23
N ARG A 380 6.82 -0.85 -5.29
CA ARG A 380 7.67 -1.72 -6.11
C ARG A 380 7.72 -3.15 -5.57
N ILE A 381 7.90 -3.30 -4.26
CA ILE A 381 7.95 -4.60 -3.59
C ILE A 381 6.60 -5.33 -3.75
N VAL A 382 5.50 -4.68 -3.35
CA VAL A 382 4.15 -5.26 -3.33
C VAL A 382 3.57 -5.41 -4.75
N GLY A 383 3.97 -4.57 -5.69
CA GLY A 383 3.52 -4.60 -7.09
C GLY A 383 2.08 -4.12 -7.28
N GLN A 384 1.67 -3.06 -6.57
CA GLN A 384 0.31 -2.49 -6.66
C GLN A 384 0.38 -0.97 -6.91
N PRO A 385 -0.63 -0.36 -7.56
CA PRO A 385 -0.59 1.07 -7.89
C PRO A 385 -0.29 1.96 -6.69
N PHE A 386 0.43 3.06 -6.90
CA PHE A 386 0.84 3.94 -5.81
C PHE A 386 -0.34 4.59 -5.07
N PHE A 387 -1.37 4.97 -5.84
CA PHE A 387 -2.67 5.40 -5.31
C PHE A 387 -3.27 4.38 -4.32
N ASP A 388 -3.16 3.08 -4.64
CA ASP A 388 -3.68 2.00 -3.81
C ASP A 388 -2.81 1.80 -2.55
N ILE A 389 -1.49 1.75 -2.70
CA ILE A 389 -0.55 1.48 -1.60
C ILE A 389 -0.63 2.54 -0.50
N THR A 390 -0.75 3.80 -0.88
CA THR A 390 -0.92 4.93 0.05
C THR A 390 -2.25 4.90 0.81
N ARG A 391 -3.20 4.01 0.46
CA ARG A 391 -4.50 3.86 1.12
C ARG A 391 -4.76 2.46 1.70
N MET A 392 -3.96 1.46 1.31
CA MET A 392 -4.05 0.10 1.85
C MET A 392 -3.61 0.03 3.31
N THR A 393 -4.35 -0.72 4.14
CA THR A 393 -3.83 -1.18 5.43
C THR A 393 -2.56 -2.02 5.22
N THR A 394 -1.70 -2.09 6.23
CA THR A 394 -0.49 -2.93 6.15
C THR A 394 -0.86 -4.39 5.82
N GLY A 395 -1.91 -4.95 6.43
CA GLY A 395 -2.39 -6.31 6.14
C GLY A 395 -2.77 -6.53 4.68
N GLN A 396 -3.38 -5.54 4.02
CA GLN A 396 -3.66 -5.60 2.57
C GLN A 396 -2.36 -5.58 1.75
N GLN A 397 -1.36 -4.79 2.13
CA GLN A 397 -0.06 -4.78 1.46
C GLN A 397 0.63 -6.15 1.56
N ALA A 398 0.60 -6.77 2.75
CA ALA A 398 1.13 -8.12 2.96
C ALA A 398 0.37 -9.18 2.13
N GLU A 399 -0.97 -9.12 2.08
CA GLU A 399 -1.78 -10.02 1.27
C GLU A 399 -1.43 -9.92 -0.22
N TRP A 400 -1.32 -8.70 -0.77
CA TRP A 400 -1.01 -8.52 -2.19
C TRP A 400 0.42 -8.92 -2.55
N TYR A 401 1.37 -8.74 -1.63
CA TYR A 401 2.71 -9.27 -1.82
C TYR A 401 2.70 -10.81 -1.86
N LEU A 402 1.99 -11.48 -0.96
CA LEU A 402 1.88 -12.94 -0.98
C LEU A 402 1.14 -13.46 -2.22
N VAL A 403 0.13 -12.73 -2.70
CA VAL A 403 -0.53 -13.01 -3.99
C VAL A 403 0.47 -13.00 -5.14
N LYS A 404 1.31 -11.96 -5.23
CA LYS A 404 2.37 -11.84 -6.23
C LYS A 404 3.38 -12.98 -6.13
N GLU A 405 3.83 -13.30 -4.92
CA GLU A 405 4.82 -14.37 -4.71
C GLU A 405 4.24 -15.77 -4.99
N ALA A 406 2.97 -16.03 -4.66
CA ALA A 406 2.29 -17.28 -4.99
C ALA A 406 2.23 -17.51 -6.51
N TYR A 407 1.85 -16.47 -7.26
CA TYR A 407 1.83 -16.52 -8.72
C TYR A 407 3.20 -16.85 -9.32
N LYS A 408 4.26 -16.17 -8.86
CA LYS A 408 5.65 -16.39 -9.33
C LYS A 408 6.13 -17.83 -9.18
N ILE A 409 5.67 -18.53 -8.15
CA ILE A 409 6.05 -19.93 -7.89
C ILE A 409 5.03 -20.94 -8.42
N ASN A 410 4.09 -20.52 -9.27
CA ASN A 410 3.01 -21.33 -9.83
C ASN A 410 2.12 -22.00 -8.75
N GLU A 411 1.90 -21.30 -7.63
CA GLU A 411 0.95 -21.67 -6.57
C GLU A 411 -0.40 -20.97 -6.83
N ILE A 412 -1.50 -21.71 -6.72
CA ILE A 412 -2.85 -21.15 -6.83
C ILE A 412 -3.13 -20.26 -5.62
N ILE A 413 -3.72 -19.10 -5.85
CA ILE A 413 -4.03 -18.16 -4.78
C ILE A 413 -5.30 -18.62 -4.05
N PRO A 414 -5.26 -18.80 -2.71
CA PRO A 414 -6.44 -19.20 -1.96
C PRO A 414 -7.56 -18.15 -2.02
N ASN A 415 -8.80 -18.63 -1.93
CA ASN A 415 -9.96 -17.78 -1.77
C ASN A 415 -9.94 -17.11 -0.39
N LYS A 416 -10.59 -15.95 -0.28
CA LYS A 416 -10.84 -15.35 1.03
C LYS A 416 -11.81 -16.23 1.82
N PRO A 417 -11.60 -16.44 3.13
CA PRO A 417 -12.51 -17.23 3.95
C PRO A 417 -13.95 -16.68 3.90
N SER A 418 -14.93 -17.58 3.97
CA SER A 418 -16.33 -17.18 3.98
C SER A 418 -16.73 -16.54 5.32
N ALA A 419 -17.82 -15.76 5.35
CA ALA A 419 -18.31 -15.15 6.59
C ALA A 419 -18.64 -16.18 7.69
N GLY A 420 -18.98 -17.42 7.31
CA GLY A 420 -19.22 -18.52 8.24
C GLY A 420 -17.95 -19.01 8.93
N ASP A 421 -16.81 -19.02 8.23
CA ASP A 421 -15.50 -19.43 8.76
C ASP A 421 -14.96 -18.41 9.77
N ALA A 422 -15.24 -17.12 9.54
CA ALA A 422 -14.82 -16.01 10.40
C ALA A 422 -15.55 -15.95 11.76
N SER A 423 -16.77 -16.48 11.84
CA SER A 423 -17.66 -16.35 13.02
C SER A 423 -17.32 -17.30 14.18
N ARG A 424 -16.51 -18.35 13.96
CA ARG A 424 -16.32 -19.43 14.92
C ARG A 424 -15.20 -19.22 15.95
N ILE A 425 -14.41 -18.14 15.86
CA ILE A 425 -13.02 -18.21 16.34
C ILE A 425 -12.58 -17.01 17.22
N HIS A 426 -13.38 -15.95 17.33
CA HIS A 426 -12.94 -14.73 18.01
C HIS A 426 -12.78 -14.84 19.55
N ASP A 427 -13.39 -15.86 20.17
CA ASP A 427 -13.40 -16.03 21.64
C ASP A 427 -12.35 -17.02 22.20
N GLN A 428 -11.47 -17.60 21.36
CA GLN A 428 -10.60 -18.71 21.79
C GLN A 428 -9.09 -18.52 21.54
N ASN A 429 -8.61 -17.33 21.15
CA ASN A 429 -7.17 -17.13 20.97
C ASN A 429 -6.53 -16.51 22.23
N GLU A 430 -5.61 -17.25 22.85
CA GLU A 430 -4.75 -16.70 23.90
C GLU A 430 -3.68 -15.83 23.24
N GLY A 431 -3.64 -14.56 23.61
CA GLY A 431 -2.69 -13.58 23.06
C GLY A 431 -1.23 -13.78 23.52
N GLY A 432 -0.41 -12.76 23.29
CA GLY A 432 0.97 -12.72 23.82
C GLY A 432 1.02 -12.78 25.35
N PHE A 433 2.14 -13.23 25.91
CA PHE A 433 2.34 -13.19 27.36
C PHE A 433 2.53 -11.74 27.80
N VAL A 434 1.73 -11.31 28.78
CA VAL A 434 1.88 -10.00 29.43
C VAL A 434 2.11 -10.23 30.92
N LYS A 435 3.13 -9.57 31.47
CA LYS A 435 3.34 -9.49 32.92
C LYS A 435 3.02 -8.07 33.36
N GLU A 436 2.01 -7.95 34.22
CA GLU A 436 1.63 -6.67 34.82
C GLU A 436 2.85 -5.96 35.43
N PRO A 437 2.98 -4.64 35.20
CA PRO A 437 4.12 -3.89 35.71
C PRO A 437 4.07 -3.86 37.25
N VAL A 438 5.21 -4.11 37.89
CA VAL A 438 5.35 -3.91 39.34
C VAL A 438 5.30 -2.39 39.61
N PRO A 439 4.29 -1.84 40.31
CA PRO A 439 4.20 -0.40 40.52
C PRO A 439 5.32 0.09 41.43
N GLY A 440 6.00 1.17 41.04
CA GLY A 440 7.07 1.77 41.82
C GLY A 440 8.05 2.55 40.96
N LEU A 441 8.95 3.28 41.62
CA LEU A 441 10.15 3.81 40.99
C LEU A 441 11.21 2.71 40.99
N HIS A 442 11.68 2.32 39.81
CA HIS A 442 12.70 1.29 39.64
C HIS A 442 13.97 1.91 39.05
N GLU A 443 15.13 1.49 39.55
CA GLU A 443 16.45 1.89 39.05
C GLU A 443 17.13 0.68 38.38
N ASN A 444 18.22 0.90 37.65
CA ASN A 444 19.01 -0.17 37.00
C ASN A 444 18.20 -1.09 36.07
N LEU A 445 17.31 -0.49 35.27
CA LEU A 445 16.48 -1.22 34.31
C LEU A 445 17.25 -1.60 33.05
N VAL A 446 17.08 -2.86 32.64
CA VAL A 446 17.56 -3.40 31.38
C VAL A 446 16.39 -3.94 30.59
N GLN A 447 16.31 -3.58 29.31
CA GLN A 447 15.31 -4.09 28.38
C GLN A 447 15.88 -5.27 27.60
N PHE A 448 15.21 -6.41 27.66
CA PHE A 448 15.45 -7.57 26.80
C PHE A 448 14.34 -7.62 25.75
N ASP A 449 14.72 -7.58 24.47
CA ASP A 449 13.78 -7.55 23.35
C ASP A 449 14.19 -8.57 22.28
N PHE A 450 13.22 -9.35 21.81
CA PHE A 450 13.44 -10.29 20.70
C PHE A 450 13.40 -9.54 19.37
N ARG A 451 14.45 -9.69 18.57
CA ARG A 451 14.48 -9.13 17.21
C ARG A 451 13.48 -9.87 16.31
N SER A 452 12.28 -9.29 16.15
CA SER A 452 11.22 -9.85 15.31
C SER A 452 10.83 -11.27 15.75
N LEU A 453 10.35 -11.41 17.00
CA LEU A 453 9.98 -12.69 17.61
C LEU A 453 9.10 -13.55 16.70
N TYR A 454 7.92 -13.05 16.31
CA TYR A 454 6.95 -13.85 15.54
C TYR A 454 7.42 -14.24 14.13
N PRO A 455 7.99 -13.34 13.31
CA PRO A 455 8.62 -13.76 12.05
C PRO A 455 9.68 -14.85 12.26
N SER A 456 10.47 -14.76 13.33
CA SER A 456 11.50 -15.78 13.63
C SER A 456 10.88 -17.12 14.02
N ILE A 457 9.78 -17.13 14.79
CA ILE A 457 9.02 -18.33 15.13
C ILE A 457 8.43 -18.97 13.85
N ILE A 458 7.78 -18.17 12.99
CA ILE A 458 7.19 -18.65 11.74
C ILE A 458 8.23 -19.36 10.86
N ILE A 459 9.42 -18.78 10.72
CA ILE A 459 10.50 -19.37 9.93
C ILE A 459 11.08 -20.61 10.62
N SER A 460 11.44 -20.51 11.91
CA SER A 460 12.17 -21.58 12.62
C SER A 460 11.32 -22.81 12.93
N LYS A 461 10.00 -22.64 13.04
CA LYS A 461 9.03 -23.72 13.26
C LYS A 461 8.22 -24.07 12.03
N ASN A 462 8.58 -23.52 10.88
CA ASN A 462 7.94 -23.76 9.59
C ASN A 462 6.41 -23.61 9.64
N ILE A 463 5.90 -22.53 10.25
CA ILE A 463 4.47 -22.37 10.50
C ILE A 463 3.77 -21.85 9.25
N CYS A 464 2.97 -22.69 8.61
CA CYS A 464 2.17 -22.33 7.45
C CYS A 464 1.02 -23.33 7.25
N PRO A 465 -0.12 -22.92 6.65
CA PRO A 465 -1.27 -23.82 6.48
C PRO A 465 -1.01 -25.03 5.58
N ASP A 466 -0.08 -24.93 4.62
CA ASP A 466 0.32 -26.03 3.73
C ASP A 466 1.00 -27.18 4.47
N VAL A 467 1.84 -26.86 5.45
CA VAL A 467 2.64 -27.85 6.20
C VAL A 467 2.03 -28.23 7.55
N LEU A 468 0.81 -27.75 7.84
CA LEU A 468 0.03 -28.15 9.00
C LEU A 468 -0.54 -29.57 8.80
N VAL A 469 -0.30 -30.45 9.76
CA VAL A 469 -0.76 -31.85 9.69
C VAL A 469 -2.24 -31.92 10.08
N LYS A 470 -3.12 -32.08 9.09
CA LYS A 470 -4.55 -32.34 9.26
C LYS A 470 -4.94 -33.62 8.53
N GLY A 471 -5.46 -34.61 9.27
CA GLY A 471 -5.87 -35.90 8.69
C GLY A 471 -4.74 -36.58 7.89
N SER A 472 -5.06 -37.09 6.70
CA SER A 472 -4.07 -37.60 5.74
C SER A 472 -3.52 -36.44 4.90
N ASN A 473 -2.53 -35.70 5.40
CA ASN A 473 -1.84 -34.67 4.62
C ASN A 473 -0.96 -35.36 3.55
N PRO A 474 -1.15 -35.12 2.24
CA PRO A 474 -0.33 -35.74 1.18
C PRO A 474 1.16 -35.38 1.24
N LEU A 475 1.52 -34.25 1.86
CA LEU A 475 2.91 -33.85 2.10
C LEU A 475 3.57 -34.61 3.25
N ASP A 476 2.76 -35.22 4.13
CA ASP A 476 3.25 -36.12 5.17
C ASP A 476 3.56 -37.48 4.54
N ASN A 477 4.61 -37.49 3.72
CA ASN A 477 5.12 -38.68 3.07
C ASN A 477 5.72 -39.55 4.17
N THR A 478 4.98 -40.57 4.62
CA THR A 478 5.33 -41.37 5.78
C THR A 478 6.57 -42.23 5.49
N ASP A 479 7.76 -41.65 5.57
CA ASP A 479 8.97 -42.42 5.80
C ASP A 479 8.90 -42.95 7.23
N SER A 480 8.42 -44.18 7.36
CA SER A 480 8.24 -44.87 8.63
C SER A 480 9.54 -45.07 9.42
N SER A 481 10.69 -44.69 8.86
CA SER A 481 11.98 -44.74 9.55
C SER A 481 12.25 -43.52 10.45
N LEU A 482 11.54 -42.40 10.26
CA LEU A 482 11.73 -41.18 11.05
C LEU A 482 10.77 -41.12 12.25
N SER A 483 11.30 -40.70 13.40
CA SER A 483 10.48 -40.44 14.59
C SER A 483 9.61 -39.19 14.42
N ASP A 484 8.55 -39.07 15.23
CA ASP A 484 7.69 -37.87 15.24
C ASP A 484 8.49 -36.58 15.54
N GLU A 485 9.49 -36.67 16.42
CA GLU A 485 10.35 -35.53 16.77
C GLU A 485 11.24 -35.08 15.61
N GLU A 486 11.62 -36.00 14.72
CA GLU A 486 12.40 -35.68 13.52
C GLU A 486 11.52 -35.05 12.44
N ARG A 487 10.26 -35.48 12.35
CA ARG A 487 9.32 -35.07 11.29
C ARG A 487 8.58 -33.78 11.57
N TYR A 488 8.23 -33.51 12.82
CA TYR A 488 7.33 -32.41 13.16
C TYR A 488 7.92 -31.42 14.17
N TYR A 489 7.51 -30.16 14.03
CA TYR A 489 7.46 -29.23 15.15
C TYR A 489 6.08 -29.36 15.81
N VAL A 490 6.08 -29.68 17.10
CA VAL A 490 4.85 -29.79 17.90
C VAL A 490 4.67 -28.49 18.68
N CYS A 491 3.56 -27.82 18.43
CA CYS A 491 3.15 -26.61 19.12
C CYS A 491 2.97 -26.88 20.62
N PRO A 492 3.53 -26.04 21.51
CA PRO A 492 3.23 -26.11 22.94
C PRO A 492 1.75 -25.82 23.18
N GLU A 493 1.18 -26.32 24.27
CA GLU A 493 -0.20 -26.08 24.73
C GLU A 493 -1.32 -26.70 23.87
N HIS A 494 -1.18 -26.74 22.54
CA HIS A 494 -2.26 -27.14 21.62
C HIS A 494 -1.97 -28.38 20.76
N ASN A 495 -0.74 -28.92 20.79
CA ASN A 495 -0.33 -30.13 20.05
C ASN A 495 -0.50 -30.08 18.52
N HIS A 496 -0.71 -28.89 17.93
CA HIS A 496 -0.66 -28.70 16.47
C HIS A 496 0.71 -29.16 15.95
N LYS A 497 0.72 -29.98 14.89
CA LYS A 497 1.96 -30.49 14.29
C LYS A 497 2.21 -29.82 12.94
N PHE A 498 3.42 -29.30 12.75
CA PHE A 498 3.89 -28.72 11.49
C PHE A 498 5.04 -29.56 10.94
N LEU A 499 5.02 -29.91 9.66
CA LEU A 499 6.11 -30.63 9.03
C LEU A 499 7.39 -29.79 9.05
N LYS A 500 8.54 -30.41 9.35
CA LYS A 500 9.84 -29.73 9.23
C LYS A 500 10.24 -29.53 7.77
N GLU A 501 9.90 -30.49 6.92
CA GLU A 501 10.12 -30.47 5.48
C GLU A 501 8.87 -30.99 4.76
N PRO A 502 8.50 -30.42 3.59
CA PRO A 502 9.15 -29.28 2.92
C PRO A 502 8.91 -27.94 3.66
N LYS A 503 9.68 -26.90 3.30
CA LYS A 503 9.46 -25.55 3.83
C LYS A 503 8.13 -24.97 3.34
N GLY A 504 7.32 -24.45 4.25
CA GLY A 504 6.04 -23.79 3.96
C GLY A 504 6.18 -22.53 3.12
N PHE A 505 5.14 -22.19 2.36
CA PHE A 505 5.10 -21.04 1.46
C PHE A 505 5.43 -19.71 2.18
N ILE A 506 4.69 -19.36 3.24
CA ILE A 506 4.90 -18.11 3.96
C ILE A 506 6.27 -18.06 4.66
N PRO A 507 6.72 -19.10 5.41
CA PRO A 507 8.09 -19.18 5.94
C PRO A 507 9.18 -19.02 4.86
N SER A 508 8.95 -19.56 3.65
CA SER A 508 9.87 -19.40 2.51
C SER A 508 9.93 -17.94 2.06
N VAL A 509 8.78 -17.31 1.83
CA VAL A 509 8.66 -15.90 1.42
C VAL A 509 9.30 -14.95 2.45
N ILE A 510 8.97 -15.11 3.75
CA ILE A 510 9.57 -14.29 4.82
C ILE A 510 11.09 -14.53 4.89
N GLY A 511 11.55 -15.77 4.72
CA GLY A 511 12.97 -16.09 4.69
C GLY A 511 13.73 -15.40 3.55
N ASN A 512 13.13 -15.36 2.36
CA ASN A 512 13.70 -14.72 1.18
C ASN A 512 13.80 -13.20 1.39
N ILE A 513 12.71 -12.57 1.84
CA ILE A 513 12.70 -11.11 2.04
C ILE A 513 13.60 -10.67 3.21
N LEU A 514 13.74 -11.50 4.26
CA LEU A 514 14.71 -11.25 5.34
C LEU A 514 16.15 -11.33 4.84
N SER A 515 16.47 -12.32 4.01
CA SER A 515 17.79 -12.47 3.40
C SER A 515 18.13 -11.27 2.52
N GLU A 516 17.15 -10.81 1.73
CA GLU A 516 17.28 -9.62 0.90
C GLU A 516 17.51 -8.36 1.74
N ARG A 517 16.79 -8.21 2.85
CA ARG A 517 17.02 -7.12 3.81
C ARG A 517 18.44 -7.13 4.38
N LEU A 518 18.97 -8.31 4.71
CA LEU A 518 20.34 -8.45 5.20
C LEU A 518 21.37 -8.07 4.13
N ARG A 519 21.13 -8.46 2.87
CA ARG A 519 21.94 -8.07 1.70
C ARG A 519 21.98 -6.54 1.56
N ILE A 520 20.82 -5.88 1.55
CA ILE A 520 20.70 -4.42 1.46
C ILE A 520 21.43 -3.73 2.62
N LYS A 521 21.25 -4.20 3.86
CA LYS A 521 21.96 -3.64 5.02
C LYS A 521 23.48 -3.79 4.93
N LYS A 522 23.97 -4.87 4.34
CA LYS A 522 25.40 -5.08 4.10
C LYS A 522 25.93 -4.06 3.09
N ILE A 523 25.26 -3.93 1.94
CA ILE A 523 25.63 -2.95 0.90
C ILE A 523 25.58 -1.52 1.47
N MET A 524 24.56 -1.19 2.26
CA MET A 524 24.40 0.12 2.91
C MET A 524 25.56 0.44 3.86
N LYS A 525 26.10 -0.56 4.55
CA LYS A 525 27.27 -0.40 5.44
C LYS A 525 28.57 -0.19 4.65
N GLU A 526 28.68 -0.84 3.50
CA GLU A 526 29.86 -0.80 2.63
C GLU A 526 29.88 0.45 1.72
N SER A 527 28.72 1.00 1.39
CA SER A 527 28.61 2.23 0.60
C SER A 527 29.25 3.41 1.34
N ASN A 528 29.82 4.35 0.57
CA ASN A 528 30.31 5.63 1.06
C ASN A 528 29.50 6.81 0.53
N ASP A 529 28.59 6.58 -0.42
CA ASP A 529 27.72 7.61 -0.99
C ASP A 529 26.51 7.88 -0.05
N PRO A 530 26.33 9.10 0.45
CA PRO A 530 25.16 9.47 1.26
C PRO A 530 23.83 9.24 0.54
N THR A 531 23.77 9.46 -0.77
CA THR A 531 22.54 9.31 -1.56
C THR A 531 22.15 7.84 -1.67
N GLU A 532 23.10 6.99 -2.08
CA GLU A 532 22.93 5.54 -2.10
C GLU A 532 22.54 5.00 -0.71
N LYS A 533 23.19 5.46 0.38
CA LYS A 533 22.82 5.06 1.75
C LYS A 533 21.39 5.42 2.10
N LYS A 534 20.92 6.61 1.73
CA LYS A 534 19.53 7.04 1.96
C LYS A 534 18.57 6.09 1.24
N MET A 535 18.81 5.79 -0.04
CA MET A 535 18.00 4.86 -0.83
C MET A 535 17.98 3.44 -0.25
N LEU A 536 19.14 2.89 0.09
CA LEU A 536 19.25 1.55 0.70
C LEU A 536 18.56 1.49 2.08
N ASN A 537 18.62 2.57 2.85
CA ASN A 537 17.91 2.65 4.12
C ASN A 537 16.38 2.64 3.91
N ILE A 538 15.87 3.36 2.90
CA ILE A 538 14.45 3.33 2.53
C ILE A 538 14.02 1.91 2.17
N GLN A 539 14.81 1.20 1.34
CA GLN A 539 14.55 -0.19 0.95
C GLN A 539 14.47 -1.14 2.15
N GLN A 540 15.47 -1.10 3.06
CA GLN A 540 15.45 -2.01 4.20
C GLN A 540 14.30 -1.70 5.18
N LEU A 541 13.85 -0.43 5.28
CA LEU A 541 12.70 -0.04 6.08
C LEU A 541 11.38 -0.55 5.48
N ALA A 542 11.22 -0.47 4.15
CA ALA A 542 10.05 -1.02 3.45
C ALA A 542 9.92 -2.53 3.72
N ILE A 543 11.01 -3.28 3.55
CA ILE A 543 11.05 -4.71 3.83
C ILE A 543 10.77 -5.00 5.31
N LYS A 544 11.39 -4.26 6.24
CA LYS A 544 11.15 -4.44 7.68
C LYS A 544 9.66 -4.33 8.00
N ARG A 545 8.98 -3.34 7.43
CA ARG A 545 7.54 -3.10 7.67
C ARG A 545 6.68 -4.23 7.13
N LEU A 546 6.99 -4.73 5.94
CA LEU A 546 6.26 -5.83 5.35
C LEU A 546 6.41 -7.13 6.18
N ILE A 547 7.64 -7.46 6.61
CA ILE A 547 7.92 -8.60 7.51
C ILE A 547 7.14 -8.48 8.82
N ASN A 548 7.16 -7.30 9.44
CA ASN A 548 6.45 -7.02 10.68
C ASN A 548 4.92 -7.03 10.51
N THR A 549 4.39 -7.15 9.31
CA THR A 549 2.94 -7.25 9.10
C THR A 549 2.50 -8.70 8.85
N MET A 550 3.33 -9.47 8.15
CA MET A 550 3.03 -10.85 7.76
C MET A 550 2.80 -11.82 8.93
N TYR A 551 3.23 -11.50 10.15
CA TYR A 551 2.93 -12.35 11.30
C TYR A 551 1.47 -12.21 11.77
N GLY A 552 0.90 -11.00 11.70
CA GLY A 552 -0.40 -10.68 12.30
C GLY A 552 -1.59 -11.14 11.46
N VAL A 553 -1.34 -11.47 10.19
CA VAL A 553 -2.40 -11.79 9.22
C VAL A 553 -3.00 -13.18 9.41
N TYR A 554 -2.29 -14.14 10.04
CA TYR A 554 -2.87 -15.46 10.36
C TYR A 554 -4.06 -15.38 11.31
N GLY A 555 -4.10 -14.37 12.18
CA GLY A 555 -5.22 -14.12 13.09
C GLY A 555 -6.39 -13.38 12.43
N TYR A 556 -6.21 -12.83 11.22
CA TYR A 556 -7.24 -12.07 10.53
C TYR A 556 -8.13 -12.98 9.68
N SER A 557 -9.37 -13.17 10.12
CA SER A 557 -10.31 -14.13 9.52
C SER A 557 -10.73 -13.87 8.06
N LYS A 558 -10.36 -12.72 7.47
CA LYS A 558 -10.60 -12.43 6.04
C LYS A 558 -9.34 -12.54 5.18
N PHE A 559 -8.21 -12.92 5.76
CA PHE A 559 -6.95 -13.12 5.06
C PHE A 559 -6.97 -14.42 4.23
N ARG A 560 -6.42 -14.41 3.02
CA ARG A 560 -6.40 -15.60 2.13
C ARG A 560 -5.72 -16.83 2.73
N TRP A 561 -4.59 -16.65 3.42
CA TRP A 561 -3.88 -17.73 4.12
C TRP A 561 -4.22 -17.79 5.61
N TYR A 562 -5.42 -17.36 5.98
CA TYR A 562 -5.89 -17.44 7.36
C TYR A 562 -5.78 -18.87 7.90
N SER A 563 -5.19 -19.03 9.08
CA SER A 563 -5.22 -20.27 9.84
C SER A 563 -5.15 -19.95 11.32
N PHE A 564 -6.21 -20.35 12.01
CA PHE A 564 -6.30 -20.19 13.45
C PHE A 564 -5.23 -21.00 14.18
N GLU A 565 -4.96 -22.23 13.73
CA GLU A 565 -3.96 -23.11 14.31
C GLU A 565 -2.55 -22.52 14.18
N CYS A 566 -2.25 -21.88 13.04
CA CYS A 566 -1.00 -21.14 12.87
C CYS A 566 -0.92 -19.96 13.86
N ALA A 567 -2.00 -19.19 14.02
CA ALA A 567 -2.04 -18.07 14.95
C ALA A 567 -1.86 -18.51 16.42
N GLN A 568 -2.51 -19.60 16.83
CA GLN A 568 -2.34 -20.21 18.16
C GLN A 568 -0.91 -20.72 18.36
N ALA A 569 -0.32 -21.37 17.34
CA ALA A 569 1.02 -21.90 17.47
C ALA A 569 2.09 -20.81 17.63
N ILE A 570 1.96 -19.71 16.89
CA ILE A 570 2.86 -18.56 16.99
C ILE A 570 2.83 -17.97 18.40
N THR A 571 1.64 -17.75 18.97
CA THR A 571 1.50 -17.17 20.30
C THR A 571 1.97 -18.12 21.39
N ALA A 572 1.67 -19.41 21.29
CA ALA A 572 2.10 -20.42 22.26
C ALA A 572 3.64 -20.54 22.32
N TRP A 573 4.33 -20.63 21.17
CA TRP A 573 5.80 -20.58 21.16
C TRP A 573 6.35 -19.22 21.64
N GLY A 574 5.65 -18.12 21.35
CA GLY A 574 6.01 -16.80 21.87
C GLY A 574 6.01 -16.77 23.40
N ARG A 575 4.94 -17.27 24.03
CA ARG A 575 4.81 -17.42 25.49
C ARG A 575 5.91 -18.32 26.07
N GLU A 576 6.16 -19.47 25.46
CA GLU A 576 7.21 -20.39 25.89
C GLU A 576 8.58 -19.69 25.90
N TYR A 577 8.93 -18.96 24.83
CA TYR A 577 10.25 -18.31 24.70
C TYR A 577 10.44 -17.13 25.63
N ILE A 578 9.43 -16.29 25.84
CA ILE A 578 9.55 -15.17 26.76
C ILE A 578 9.62 -15.65 28.22
N LEU A 579 8.81 -16.64 28.61
CA LEU A 579 8.88 -17.25 29.94
C LEU A 579 10.24 -17.92 30.17
N TYR A 580 10.73 -18.69 29.19
CA TYR A 580 12.05 -19.30 29.25
C TYR A 580 13.14 -18.23 29.40
N THR A 581 13.07 -17.12 28.66
CA THR A 581 14.06 -16.05 28.76
C THR A 581 14.01 -15.34 30.11
N ILE A 582 12.82 -15.06 30.63
CA ILE A 582 12.64 -14.45 31.96
C ILE A 582 13.25 -15.35 33.05
N GLU A 583 12.96 -16.65 33.03
CA GLU A 583 13.50 -17.59 34.02
C GLU A 583 15.02 -17.72 33.92
N ASN A 584 15.59 -17.68 32.72
CA ASN A 584 17.05 -17.70 32.56
C ASN A 584 17.70 -16.38 32.98
N ALA A 585 17.08 -15.23 32.68
CA ALA A 585 17.60 -13.91 33.05
C ALA A 585 17.74 -13.75 34.57
N LYS A 586 16.82 -14.33 35.36
CA LYS A 586 16.90 -14.36 36.84
C LYS A 586 18.20 -14.95 37.36
N LYS A 587 18.77 -15.95 36.66
CA LYS A 587 20.03 -16.61 37.05
C LYS A 587 21.24 -15.69 36.97
N TYR A 588 21.11 -14.57 36.26
CA TYR A 588 22.13 -13.52 36.08
C TYR A 588 21.74 -12.22 36.79
N GLY A 589 20.88 -12.30 37.82
CA GLY A 589 20.49 -11.14 38.61
C GLY A 589 19.46 -10.21 37.96
N PHE A 590 18.89 -10.58 36.81
CA PHE A 590 17.86 -9.77 36.12
C PHE A 590 16.45 -10.25 36.46
N TYR A 591 15.69 -9.42 37.17
CA TYR A 591 14.34 -9.74 37.61
C TYR A 591 13.32 -8.97 36.79
N ALA A 592 12.55 -9.66 35.96
CA ALA A 592 11.51 -9.04 35.13
C ALA A 592 10.48 -8.28 36.00
N ILE A 593 10.27 -6.99 35.70
CA ILE A 593 9.29 -6.12 36.36
C ILE A 593 8.05 -5.87 35.50
N TYR A 594 8.18 -5.98 34.19
CA TYR A 594 7.12 -5.82 33.19
C TYR A 594 7.50 -6.65 31.96
N ALA A 595 6.53 -7.29 31.31
CA ALA A 595 6.73 -7.99 30.06
C ALA A 595 5.56 -7.73 29.13
N ASP A 596 5.86 -7.51 27.86
CA ASP A 596 4.88 -7.33 26.81
C ASP A 596 5.31 -8.15 25.60
N THR A 597 4.70 -9.32 25.46
CA THR A 597 4.70 -10.16 24.26
C THR A 597 6.08 -10.59 23.71
N ASP A 598 6.83 -9.65 23.14
CA ASP A 598 8.14 -9.85 22.49
C ASP A 598 9.33 -9.32 23.30
N GLY A 599 9.09 -8.71 24.46
CA GLY A 599 10.17 -8.24 25.34
C GLY A 599 9.76 -8.07 26.79
N PHE A 600 10.76 -7.86 27.66
CA PHE A 600 10.53 -7.55 29.06
C PHE A 600 11.58 -6.59 29.61
N TYR A 601 11.16 -5.79 30.58
CA TYR A 601 12.03 -4.93 31.37
C TYR A 601 12.37 -5.66 32.65
N ALA A 602 13.65 -5.68 32.99
CA ALA A 602 14.16 -6.30 34.20
C ALA A 602 14.99 -5.34 35.02
N GLU A 603 14.83 -5.41 36.33
CA GLU A 603 15.70 -4.76 37.31
C GLU A 603 16.94 -5.63 37.51
N TYR A 604 18.13 -5.04 37.37
CA TYR A 604 19.38 -5.71 37.71
C TYR A 604 19.67 -5.58 39.22
N ARG A 605 19.75 -6.71 39.92
CA ARG A 605 19.97 -6.78 41.38
C ARG A 605 21.33 -7.34 41.79
N GLY A 606 22.25 -7.53 40.84
CA GLY A 606 23.55 -8.18 41.08
C GLY A 606 23.50 -9.71 40.94
N ASP A 607 24.64 -10.33 40.67
CA ASP A 607 24.76 -11.78 40.58
C ASP A 607 24.59 -12.41 41.97
N SER A 608 23.73 -13.43 42.08
CA SER A 608 23.49 -14.20 43.31
C SER A 608 24.68 -15.09 43.73
N SER A 609 25.91 -14.74 43.35
CA SER A 609 27.15 -15.44 43.70
C SER A 609 27.99 -14.74 44.77
N ASP A 610 27.57 -13.57 45.28
CA ASP A 610 28.30 -12.82 46.32
C ASP A 610 27.64 -12.86 47.72
N ASP A 611 26.58 -13.64 47.92
CA ASP A 611 26.10 -13.99 49.28
C ASP A 611 26.92 -15.16 49.84
N GLY A 612 28.23 -14.93 49.98
CA GLY A 612 29.19 -15.77 50.68
C GLY A 612 29.84 -14.98 51.80
N ASP A 613 29.35 -15.20 53.02
CA ASP A 613 29.96 -14.88 54.32
C ASP A 613 30.30 -13.39 54.61
N SER A 614 29.34 -12.71 55.26
CA SER A 614 29.70 -11.91 56.43
C SER A 614 28.66 -12.12 57.55
N LEU A 615 29.09 -12.89 58.56
CA LEU A 615 28.48 -13.01 59.88
C LEU A 615 28.52 -11.69 60.65
#